data_AF-A0A4R4XP94-F1
#
_entry.id   AF-A0A4R4XP94-F1
#
_cell.length_a   1.000
_cell.length_b   1.000
_cell.length_c   1.000
_cell.angle_alpha   90.00
_cell.angle_beta   90.00
_cell.angle_gamma   90.00
#
_symmetry.space_group_name_H-M   'P 1'
#
loop_
_entity.id
_entity.type
_entity.pdbx_description
1 polymer ?
#
loop_
_entity_poly.entity_id
_entity_poly.type
_entity_poly.pdbx_seq_one_letter_code
_entity_poly.pdbx_strand_id
1 'polypeptide(L)'
;MSQDTENAVVAKLSTLDRLLPVWIGAAMVVGLLAGRWIPGLGPALDTVQIDGVSLPIALGLLVMMYPVLAKVRYDRLDTVTGDKRLMVSSLVLNWVLGPALMFALAWIFLPDLPEYRTGLIIVGLARCIAMVIIWNDLACGDREAAAVLVALNSVFQVIAFAGLGWFYLSVLPGWLGLPQVGLDVSAWEIAKNVLIFLGIPLVAGYLTRKLGEKAKGRQWYEDQFLPKIGPVALYGLLFTIVILFALQGDAITSNPLDVVRIALPLLVYFAVMWAGSFALGKAIGLNYERSATLSFTAA
;
A
#
# COMPACT_ATOMS: atom_id res chain seq x y z
N MET A 1 27.07 10.03 -14.20
CA MET A 1 26.52 8.69 -13.95
C MET A 1 26.43 8.01 -15.30
N SER A 2 27.15 6.90 -15.54
CA SER A 2 27.21 6.25 -16.86
C SER A 2 25.90 5.53 -17.15
N GLN A 3 25.46 5.56 -18.41
CA GLN A 3 24.28 4.85 -18.92
C GLN A 3 24.31 3.34 -18.59
N ASP A 4 25.49 2.77 -18.36
CA ASP A 4 25.68 1.36 -18.03
C ASP A 4 25.09 0.97 -16.66
N THR A 5 25.16 1.84 -15.65
CA THR A 5 24.61 1.54 -14.31
C THR A 5 23.08 1.60 -14.30
N GLU A 6 22.51 2.54 -15.04
CA GLU A 6 21.05 2.72 -15.19
C GLU A 6 20.45 1.55 -15.99
N ASN A 7 21.10 1.15 -17.08
CA ASN A 7 20.76 -0.04 -17.85
C ASN A 7 20.86 -1.32 -17.00
N ALA A 8 21.83 -1.43 -16.09
CA ALA A 8 22.00 -2.59 -15.23
C ALA A 8 20.91 -2.74 -14.13
N VAL A 9 20.31 -1.64 -13.66
CA VAL A 9 19.19 -1.69 -12.69
C VAL A 9 17.88 -2.04 -13.40
N VAL A 10 17.59 -1.39 -14.54
CA VAL A 10 16.38 -1.66 -15.33
C VAL A 10 16.41 -3.07 -15.95
N ALA A 11 17.59 -3.57 -16.35
CA ALA A 11 17.74 -4.94 -16.87
C ALA A 11 17.57 -6.03 -15.80
N LYS A 12 17.66 -5.69 -14.51
CA LYS A 12 17.43 -6.62 -13.39
C LYS A 12 15.97 -6.72 -12.95
N LEU A 13 15.10 -5.83 -13.43
CA LEU A 13 13.66 -5.88 -13.15
C LEU A 13 12.98 -6.87 -14.10
N SER A 14 12.06 -7.68 -13.56
CA SER A 14 11.23 -8.56 -14.38
C SER A 14 10.42 -7.73 -15.39
N THR A 15 10.15 -8.28 -16.58
CA THR A 15 9.29 -7.63 -17.59
C THR A 15 7.92 -7.27 -17.02
N LEU A 16 7.44 -8.06 -16.05
CA LEU A 16 6.20 -7.81 -15.33
C LEU A 16 6.28 -6.56 -14.43
N ASP A 17 7.38 -6.38 -13.68
CA ASP A 17 7.56 -5.20 -12.82
C ASP A 17 7.74 -3.93 -13.65
N ARG A 18 8.45 -4.04 -14.78
CA ARG A 18 8.71 -2.92 -15.70
C ARG A 18 7.44 -2.42 -16.40
N LEU A 19 6.55 -3.34 -16.78
CA LEU A 19 5.30 -3.02 -17.48
C LEU A 19 4.09 -3.03 -16.53
N LEU A 20 4.32 -2.95 -15.22
CA LEU A 20 3.26 -3.02 -14.22
C LEU A 20 2.07 -2.08 -14.49
N PRO A 21 2.27 -0.79 -14.86
CA PRO A 21 1.14 0.09 -15.17
C PRO A 21 0.30 -0.40 -16.36
N VAL A 22 0.96 -0.99 -17.37
CA VAL A 22 0.29 -1.55 -18.55
C VAL A 22 -0.53 -2.77 -18.17
N TRP A 23 0.02 -3.67 -17.34
CA TRP A 23 -0.69 -4.84 -16.83
C TRP A 23 -1.87 -4.47 -15.95
N ILE A 24 -1.74 -3.44 -15.11
CA ILE A 24 -2.85 -2.90 -14.31
C ILE A 24 -3.95 -2.38 -15.24
N GLY A 25 -3.61 -1.56 -16.24
CA GLY A 25 -4.58 -1.07 -17.22
C GLY A 25 -5.28 -2.20 -17.98
N ALA A 26 -4.52 -3.21 -18.41
CA ALA A 26 -5.07 -4.39 -19.06
C ALA A 26 -6.01 -5.18 -18.13
N ALA A 27 -5.63 -5.37 -16.86
CA ALA A 27 -6.46 -6.04 -15.86
C ALA A 27 -7.77 -5.29 -15.60
N MET A 28 -7.74 -3.96 -15.53
CA MET A 28 -8.94 -3.12 -15.40
C MET A 28 -9.88 -3.32 -16.59
N VAL A 29 -9.35 -3.26 -17.81
CA VAL A 29 -10.13 -3.46 -19.04
C VAL A 29 -10.73 -4.86 -19.08
N VAL A 30 -9.94 -5.89 -18.79
CA VAL A 30 -10.40 -7.28 -18.73
C VAL A 30 -11.50 -7.46 -17.67
N GLY A 31 -11.33 -6.87 -16.48
CA GLY A 31 -12.34 -6.90 -15.42
C GLY A 31 -13.66 -6.27 -15.85
N LEU A 32 -13.61 -5.06 -16.41
CA LEU A 32 -14.81 -4.35 -16.92
C LEU A 32 -15.53 -5.14 -18.02
N LEU A 33 -14.78 -5.70 -18.97
CA LEU A 33 -15.35 -6.52 -20.04
C LEU A 33 -15.94 -7.82 -19.50
N ALA A 34 -15.27 -8.49 -18.56
CA ALA A 34 -15.75 -9.70 -17.92
C ALA A 34 -17.05 -9.46 -17.14
N GLY A 35 -17.12 -8.39 -16.35
CA GLY A 35 -18.33 -8.00 -15.62
C GLY A 35 -19.52 -7.69 -16.54
N ARG A 36 -19.25 -7.13 -17.73
CA ARG A 36 -20.29 -6.78 -18.71
C ARG A 36 -20.73 -7.94 -19.61
N TRP A 37 -19.81 -8.83 -19.99
CA TRP A 37 -20.08 -9.90 -20.95
C TRP A 37 -20.47 -11.24 -20.30
N ILE A 38 -20.17 -11.43 -19.02
CA ILE A 38 -20.54 -12.65 -18.28
C ILE A 38 -21.74 -12.33 -17.38
N PRO A 39 -22.98 -12.53 -17.86
CA PRO A 39 -24.17 -12.28 -17.05
C PRO A 39 -24.17 -13.17 -15.81
N GLY A 40 -24.41 -12.57 -14.64
CA GLY A 40 -24.42 -13.28 -13.36
C GLY A 40 -23.05 -13.42 -12.69
N LEU A 41 -21.96 -12.94 -13.29
CA LEU A 41 -20.63 -12.95 -12.65
C LEU A 41 -20.60 -12.12 -11.36
N GLY A 42 -21.17 -10.91 -11.39
CA GLY A 42 -21.32 -10.05 -10.22
C GLY A 42 -22.06 -10.74 -9.07
N PRO A 43 -23.34 -11.13 -9.28
CA PRO A 43 -24.12 -11.85 -8.29
C PRO A 43 -23.44 -13.13 -7.77
N ALA A 44 -22.81 -13.93 -8.64
CA ALA A 44 -22.11 -15.14 -8.23
C ALA A 44 -20.92 -14.83 -7.31
N LEU A 45 -20.15 -13.78 -7.59
CA LEU A 45 -19.05 -13.35 -6.74
C LEU A 45 -19.54 -12.71 -5.43
N ASP A 46 -20.68 -12.03 -5.44
CA ASP A 46 -21.33 -11.47 -4.24
C ASP A 46 -21.94 -12.55 -3.34
N THR A 47 -22.41 -13.68 -3.89
CA THR A 47 -22.88 -14.80 -3.04
C THR A 47 -21.76 -15.46 -2.25
N VAL A 48 -20.51 -15.32 -2.70
CA VAL A 48 -19.33 -15.91 -2.07
C VAL A 48 -18.63 -14.83 -1.24
N GLN A 49 -19.32 -14.38 -0.17
CA GLN A 49 -18.81 -13.38 0.77
C GLN A 49 -18.85 -13.89 2.22
N ILE A 50 -17.89 -13.46 3.03
CA ILE A 50 -17.86 -13.67 4.49
C ILE A 50 -17.82 -12.29 5.14
N ASP A 51 -18.76 -11.99 6.04
CA ASP A 51 -18.87 -10.71 6.74
C ASP A 51 -18.85 -9.48 5.79
N GLY A 52 -19.51 -9.58 4.63
CA GLY A 52 -19.56 -8.50 3.63
C GLY A 52 -18.28 -8.33 2.79
N VAL A 53 -17.31 -9.22 2.93
CA VAL A 53 -16.07 -9.23 2.14
C VAL A 53 -16.09 -10.37 1.13
N SER A 54 -15.94 -10.04 -0.16
CA SER A 54 -15.84 -11.03 -1.25
C SER A 54 -14.63 -11.95 -1.04
N LEU A 55 -14.87 -13.25 -0.91
CA LEU A 55 -13.84 -14.28 -0.69
C LEU A 55 -12.78 -14.31 -1.81
N PRO A 56 -13.13 -14.20 -3.10
CA PRO A 56 -12.14 -14.10 -4.18
C PRO A 56 -11.20 -12.90 -4.01
N ILE A 57 -11.74 -11.72 -3.67
CA ILE A 57 -10.92 -10.53 -3.40
C ILE A 57 -10.04 -10.78 -2.18
N ALA A 58 -10.63 -11.28 -1.08
CA ALA A 58 -9.92 -11.62 0.15
C ALA A 58 -8.73 -12.55 -0.11
N LEU A 59 -8.93 -13.62 -0.89
CA LEU A 59 -7.88 -14.56 -1.28
C LEU A 59 -6.79 -13.87 -2.11
N GLY A 60 -7.18 -13.08 -3.11
CA GLY A 60 -6.26 -12.30 -3.93
C GLY A 60 -5.39 -11.35 -3.10
N LEU A 61 -5.99 -10.65 -2.13
CA LEU A 61 -5.31 -9.76 -1.18
C LEU A 61 -4.33 -10.54 -0.29
N LEU A 62 -4.73 -11.69 0.26
CA LEU A 62 -3.83 -12.51 1.08
C LEU A 62 -2.65 -13.05 0.27
N VAL A 63 -2.91 -13.53 -0.94
CA VAL A 63 -1.88 -14.02 -1.88
C VAL A 63 -0.93 -12.91 -2.28
N MET A 64 -1.41 -11.68 -2.48
CA MET A 64 -0.52 -10.57 -2.84
C MET A 64 0.33 -10.07 -1.67
N MET A 65 -0.22 -10.06 -0.45
CA MET A 65 0.46 -9.50 0.73
C MET A 65 1.50 -10.45 1.33
N TYR A 66 1.27 -11.77 1.26
CA TYR A 66 2.17 -12.76 1.86
C TYR A 66 3.63 -12.67 1.35
N PRO A 67 3.92 -12.65 0.02
CA PRO A 67 5.30 -12.62 -0.45
C PRO A 67 6.03 -11.32 -0.13
N VAL A 68 5.30 -10.20 -0.05
CA VAL A 68 5.85 -8.89 0.35
C VAL A 68 6.37 -8.97 1.78
N LEU A 69 5.56 -9.51 2.69
CA LEU A 69 5.90 -9.58 4.11
C LEU A 69 6.97 -10.65 4.39
N ALA A 70 7.01 -11.73 3.61
CA ALA A 70 8.10 -12.69 3.65
C ALA A 70 9.48 -12.07 3.30
N LYS A 71 9.53 -11.02 2.47
CA LYS A 71 10.78 -10.31 2.11
C LYS A 71 11.31 -9.41 3.24
N VAL A 72 10.50 -9.08 4.25
CA VAL A 72 10.88 -8.13 5.33
C VAL A 72 12.01 -8.70 6.19
N ARG A 73 13.06 -7.90 6.42
CA ARG A 73 14.24 -8.29 7.22
C ARG A 73 14.05 -7.90 8.70
N TYR A 74 13.39 -8.75 9.46
CA TYR A 74 13.08 -8.49 10.87
C TYR A 74 14.32 -8.40 11.78
N ASP A 75 15.42 -9.03 11.37
CA ASP A 75 16.72 -9.06 12.05
C ASP A 75 17.53 -7.76 11.93
N ARG A 76 17.16 -6.87 11.01
CA ARG A 76 17.89 -5.63 10.70
C ARG A 76 17.24 -4.38 11.26
N LEU A 77 16.15 -4.51 12.01
CA LEU A 77 15.47 -3.41 12.68
C LEU A 77 16.42 -2.68 13.64
N ASP A 78 17.29 -3.41 14.34
CA ASP A 78 18.21 -2.84 15.34
C ASP A 78 19.37 -2.05 14.69
N THR A 79 19.83 -2.46 13.50
CA THR A 79 21.04 -1.92 12.86
C THR A 79 20.91 -0.50 12.32
N VAL A 80 19.69 0.03 12.14
CA VAL A 80 19.46 1.35 11.52
C VAL A 80 18.74 2.32 12.47
N THR A 81 18.61 1.95 13.75
CA THR A 81 18.16 2.86 14.83
C THR A 81 19.14 4.02 15.09
N GLY A 82 20.32 4.00 14.47
CA GLY A 82 21.35 5.03 14.60
C GLY A 82 21.02 6.37 13.91
N ASP A 83 20.23 6.39 12.83
CA ASP A 83 19.85 7.65 12.17
C ASP A 83 18.49 8.17 12.67
N LYS A 84 18.56 8.81 13.84
CA LYS A 84 17.40 9.43 14.48
C LYS A 84 16.70 10.46 13.60
N ARG A 85 17.43 11.20 12.75
CA ARG A 85 16.83 12.24 11.89
C ARG A 85 15.94 11.62 10.84
N LEU A 86 16.43 10.58 10.16
CA LEU A 86 15.66 9.84 9.17
C LEU A 86 14.45 9.17 9.81
N MET A 87 14.63 8.48 10.95
CA MET A 87 13.55 7.77 11.63
C MET A 87 12.44 8.70 12.10
N VAL A 88 12.77 9.78 12.82
CA VAL A 88 11.77 10.72 13.34
C VAL A 88 11.04 11.40 12.19
N SER A 89 11.75 11.83 11.16
CA SER A 89 11.13 12.47 9.99
C SER A 89 10.19 11.51 9.28
N SER A 90 10.60 10.25 9.09
CA SER A 90 9.75 9.22 8.50
C SER A 90 8.51 8.97 9.34
N LEU A 91 8.64 8.79 10.66
CA LEU A 91 7.48 8.54 11.52
C LEU A 91 6.50 9.72 11.53
N VAL A 92 7.00 10.96 11.62
CA VAL A 92 6.16 12.16 11.58
C VAL A 92 5.46 12.30 10.24
N LEU A 93 6.17 12.09 9.13
CA LEU A 93 5.58 12.17 7.80
C LEU A 93 4.52 11.08 7.58
N ASN A 94 4.81 9.84 7.94
CA ASN A 94 3.94 8.70 7.66
C ASN A 94 2.72 8.61 8.59
N TRP A 95 2.85 8.99 9.86
CA TRP A 95 1.83 8.73 10.88
C TRP A 95 1.12 9.99 11.40
N VAL A 96 1.66 11.18 11.09
CA VAL A 96 1.06 12.46 11.50
C VAL A 96 0.68 13.27 10.28
N LEU A 97 1.67 13.69 9.47
CA LEU A 97 1.43 14.62 8.36
C LEU A 97 0.67 13.96 7.20
N GLY A 98 1.02 12.73 6.83
CA GLY A 98 0.35 11.99 5.76
C GLY A 98 -1.14 11.80 6.04
N PRO A 99 -1.53 11.17 7.17
CA PRO A 99 -2.93 11.03 7.54
C PRO A 99 -3.69 12.36 7.60
N ALA A 100 -3.09 13.40 8.19
CA ALA A 100 -3.70 14.72 8.29
C ALA A 100 -3.91 15.36 6.91
N LEU A 101 -2.91 15.26 6.03
CA LEU A 101 -2.99 15.78 4.66
C LEU A 101 -4.06 15.03 3.87
N MET A 102 -4.11 13.70 3.95
CA MET A 102 -5.15 12.93 3.24
C MET A 102 -6.53 13.29 3.76
N PHE A 103 -6.71 13.40 5.07
CA PHE A 103 -7.97 13.83 5.66
C PHE A 103 -8.40 15.20 5.11
N ALA A 104 -7.51 16.19 5.13
CA ALA A 104 -7.79 17.51 4.60
C ALA A 104 -8.18 17.46 3.11
N LEU A 105 -7.41 16.74 2.29
CA LEU A 105 -7.70 16.59 0.86
C LEU A 105 -9.04 15.88 0.61
N ALA A 106 -9.36 14.85 1.38
CA ALA A 106 -10.62 14.13 1.24
C ALA A 106 -11.82 15.04 1.54
N TRP A 107 -11.73 15.90 2.56
CA TRP A 107 -12.78 16.86 2.88
C TRP A 107 -12.88 18.03 1.90
N ILE A 108 -11.76 18.46 1.31
CA ILE A 108 -11.72 19.55 0.32
C ILE A 108 -12.28 19.10 -1.04
N PHE A 109 -11.88 17.92 -1.51
CA PHE A 109 -12.17 17.46 -2.87
C PHE A 109 -13.45 16.61 -2.98
N LEU A 110 -13.89 15.97 -1.90
CA LEU A 110 -15.07 15.10 -1.88
C LEU A 110 -16.08 15.52 -0.79
N PRO A 111 -16.52 16.79 -0.70
CA PRO A 111 -17.45 17.26 0.34
C PRO A 111 -18.88 16.70 0.21
N ASP A 112 -19.28 16.32 -1.01
CA ASP A 112 -20.59 15.79 -1.38
C ASP A 112 -20.65 14.26 -1.42
N LEU A 113 -19.49 13.57 -1.34
CA LEU A 113 -19.37 12.12 -1.53
C LEU A 113 -18.73 11.45 -0.30
N PRO A 114 -19.49 11.23 0.78
CA PRO A 114 -18.91 10.86 2.07
C PRO A 114 -18.42 9.40 2.14
N GLU A 115 -18.98 8.48 1.35
CA GLU A 115 -18.51 7.10 1.24
C GLU A 115 -17.12 7.07 0.58
N TYR A 116 -16.95 7.79 -0.53
CA TYR A 116 -15.64 7.91 -1.21
C TYR A 116 -14.62 8.65 -0.35
N ARG A 117 -15.05 9.66 0.42
CA ARG A 117 -14.20 10.34 1.38
C ARG A 117 -13.67 9.37 2.44
N THR A 118 -14.54 8.55 3.02
CA THR A 118 -14.15 7.53 4.01
C THR A 118 -13.14 6.56 3.41
N GLY A 119 -13.42 6.03 2.21
CA GLY A 119 -12.48 5.16 1.50
C GLY A 119 -11.12 5.81 1.25
N LEU A 120 -11.10 7.07 0.82
CA LEU A 120 -9.88 7.82 0.56
C LEU A 120 -9.05 8.06 1.84
N ILE A 121 -9.71 8.37 2.97
CA ILE A 121 -9.04 8.49 4.28
C ILE A 121 -8.41 7.15 4.66
N ILE A 122 -9.15 6.05 4.59
CA ILE A 122 -8.64 4.70 4.90
C ILE A 122 -7.43 4.35 4.02
N VAL A 123 -7.49 4.66 2.73
CA VAL A 123 -6.36 4.48 1.80
C VAL A 123 -5.14 5.30 2.23
N GLY A 124 -5.31 6.56 2.65
CA GLY A 124 -4.19 7.38 3.12
C GLY A 124 -3.59 6.97 4.46
N LEU A 125 -4.33 6.20 5.27
CA LEU A 125 -3.80 5.57 6.50
C LEU A 125 -2.94 4.34 6.20
N ALA A 126 -3.20 3.66 5.08
CA ALA A 126 -2.38 2.54 4.65
C ALA A 126 -1.05 3.07 4.08
N ARG A 127 0.06 2.48 4.50
CA ARG A 127 1.38 2.82 3.96
C ARG A 127 1.78 1.80 2.89
N CYS A 128 2.40 2.27 1.83
CA CYS A 128 2.92 1.38 0.80
C CYS A 128 4.22 0.73 1.28
N ILE A 129 4.29 -0.60 1.18
CA ILE A 129 5.39 -1.41 1.75
C ILE A 129 6.23 -2.04 0.62
N ALA A 130 5.61 -2.46 -0.48
CA ALA A 130 6.27 -3.24 -1.53
C ALA A 130 6.88 -2.37 -2.64
N MET A 131 6.02 -1.62 -3.33
CA MET A 131 6.39 -0.93 -4.56
C MET A 131 7.41 0.18 -4.32
N VAL A 132 7.40 0.76 -3.10
CA VAL A 132 8.35 1.79 -2.68
C VAL A 132 9.81 1.34 -2.74
N ILE A 133 10.10 0.04 -2.56
CA ILE A 133 11.47 -0.49 -2.68
C ILE A 133 11.95 -0.41 -4.13
N ILE A 134 11.08 -0.74 -5.09
CA ILE A 134 11.42 -0.68 -6.52
C ILE A 134 11.64 0.77 -6.95
N TRP A 135 10.76 1.68 -6.54
CA TRP A 135 10.94 3.12 -6.84
C TRP A 135 12.18 3.71 -6.20
N ASN A 136 12.47 3.32 -4.95
CA ASN A 136 13.70 3.70 -4.28
C ASN A 136 14.94 3.20 -5.03
N ASP A 137 14.94 1.95 -5.48
CA ASP A 137 16.04 1.38 -6.25
C ASP A 137 16.24 2.09 -7.59
N LEU A 138 15.15 2.39 -8.30
CA LEU A 138 15.17 3.15 -9.55
C LEU A 138 15.69 4.57 -9.35
N ALA A 139 15.36 5.21 -8.23
CA ALA A 139 15.83 6.55 -7.89
C ALA A 139 17.24 6.57 -7.27
N CYS A 140 17.90 5.41 -7.17
CA CYS A 140 19.19 5.22 -6.49
C CYS A 140 19.17 5.70 -5.02
N GLY A 141 18.09 5.41 -4.31
CA GLY A 141 17.99 5.64 -2.87
C GLY A 141 18.72 4.59 -2.03
N ASP A 142 18.85 4.86 -0.73
CA ASP A 142 19.50 3.97 0.23
C ASP A 142 18.63 2.72 0.47
N ARG A 143 19.11 1.57 -0.03
CA ARG A 143 18.38 0.28 0.04
C ARG A 143 18.20 -0.23 1.46
N GLU A 144 19.19 -0.03 2.32
CA GLU A 144 19.13 -0.52 3.69
C GLU A 144 18.17 0.32 4.51
N ALA A 145 18.22 1.64 4.34
CA ALA A 145 17.26 2.57 4.92
C ALA A 145 15.83 2.27 4.45
N ALA A 146 15.63 2.03 3.14
CA ALA A 146 14.32 1.71 2.59
C ALA A 146 13.75 0.44 3.21
N ALA A 147 14.54 -0.64 3.28
CA ALA A 147 14.12 -1.90 3.88
C ALA A 147 13.71 -1.74 5.36
N VAL A 148 14.42 -0.89 6.11
CA VAL A 148 14.09 -0.63 7.52
C VAL A 148 12.84 0.24 7.66
N LEU A 149 12.73 1.34 6.91
CA LEU A 149 11.53 2.18 6.96
C LEU A 149 10.27 1.42 6.56
N VAL A 150 10.37 0.54 5.56
CA VAL A 150 9.30 -0.37 5.14
C VAL A 150 8.92 -1.34 6.26
N ALA A 151 9.91 -1.95 6.92
CA ALA A 151 9.65 -2.87 8.03
C ALA A 151 8.99 -2.15 9.23
N LEU A 152 9.50 -0.97 9.59
CA LEU A 152 8.93 -0.12 10.64
C LEU A 152 7.50 0.31 10.30
N ASN A 153 7.26 0.82 9.09
CA ASN A 153 5.93 1.21 8.65
C ASN A 153 4.96 0.03 8.66
N SER A 154 5.40 -1.18 8.32
CA SER A 154 4.55 -2.38 8.39
C SER A 154 4.10 -2.69 9.82
N VAL A 155 5.03 -2.63 10.78
CA VAL A 155 4.74 -2.86 12.21
C VAL A 155 3.83 -1.77 12.76
N PHE A 156 4.18 -0.50 12.51
CA PHE A 156 3.36 0.64 12.92
C PHE A 156 1.97 0.59 12.28
N GLN A 157 1.84 0.14 11.03
CA GLN A 157 0.54 0.01 10.38
C GLN A 157 -0.37 -0.97 11.11
N VAL A 158 0.12 -2.13 11.51
CA VAL A 158 -0.71 -3.08 12.27
C VAL A 158 -1.21 -2.47 13.59
N ILE A 159 -0.36 -1.69 14.27
CA ILE A 159 -0.66 -1.13 15.59
C ILE A 159 -1.55 0.12 15.47
N ALA A 160 -1.18 1.04 14.59
CA ALA A 160 -1.73 2.39 14.50
C ALA A 160 -2.93 2.49 13.57
N PHE A 161 -3.08 1.60 12.57
CA PHE A 161 -4.14 1.76 11.55
C PHE A 161 -5.54 1.75 12.15
N ALA A 162 -5.84 0.82 13.07
CA ALA A 162 -7.15 0.77 13.72
C ALA A 162 -7.39 2.04 14.58
N GLY A 163 -6.39 2.47 15.34
CA GLY A 163 -6.49 3.66 16.19
C GLY A 163 -6.62 4.96 15.40
N LEU A 164 -5.82 5.13 14.35
CA LEU A 164 -5.90 6.27 13.45
C LEU A 164 -7.18 6.25 12.62
N GLY A 165 -7.66 5.07 12.20
CA GLY A 165 -8.94 4.92 11.54
C GLY A 165 -10.09 5.43 12.40
N TRP A 166 -10.17 4.97 13.65
CA TRP A 166 -11.15 5.48 14.61
C TRP A 166 -11.01 6.99 14.86
N PHE A 167 -9.77 7.48 15.01
CA PHE A 167 -9.53 8.90 15.24
C PHE A 167 -10.00 9.77 14.05
N TYR A 168 -9.57 9.45 12.82
CA TYR A 168 -9.87 10.26 11.63
C TYR A 168 -11.28 10.08 11.10
N LEU A 169 -11.95 8.95 11.35
CA LEU A 169 -13.30 8.69 10.87
C LEU A 169 -14.39 9.04 11.89
N SER A 170 -14.10 8.98 13.20
CA SER A 170 -15.10 9.20 14.25
C SER A 170 -14.79 10.40 15.14
N VAL A 171 -13.59 10.47 15.72
CA VAL A 171 -13.26 11.48 16.74
C VAL A 171 -13.06 12.86 16.11
N LEU A 172 -12.17 12.96 15.13
CA LEU A 172 -11.78 14.23 14.52
C LEU A 172 -12.95 14.93 13.80
N PRO A 173 -13.78 14.23 12.98
CA PRO A 173 -14.97 14.86 12.40
C PRO A 173 -15.94 15.37 13.47
N GLY A 174 -16.10 14.64 14.59
CA GLY A 174 -16.96 15.05 15.70
C GLY A 174 -16.47 16.31 16.38
N TRP A 175 -15.16 16.45 16.60
CA TRP A 175 -14.56 17.66 17.15
C TRP A 175 -14.68 18.86 16.22
N LEU A 176 -14.65 18.63 14.90
CA LEU A 176 -14.77 19.68 13.89
C LEU A 176 -16.22 20.03 13.54
N GLY A 177 -17.22 19.36 14.15
CA GLY A 177 -18.64 19.58 13.86
C GLY A 177 -19.04 19.16 12.44
N LEU A 178 -18.28 18.24 11.84
CA LEU A 178 -18.49 17.78 10.48
C LEU A 178 -19.54 16.66 10.43
N PRO A 179 -20.31 16.53 9.32
CA PRO A 179 -21.28 15.46 9.16
C PRO A 179 -20.57 14.11 9.24
N GLN A 180 -20.93 13.31 10.24
CA GLN A 180 -20.55 11.91 10.31
C GLN A 180 -21.61 11.14 9.53
N VAL A 181 -21.20 10.44 8.47
CA VAL A 181 -22.03 9.32 8.01
C VAL A 181 -22.12 8.39 9.20
N GLY A 182 -23.32 7.93 9.53
CA GLY A 182 -23.52 6.84 10.48
C GLY A 182 -22.81 5.61 9.93
N LEU A 183 -21.50 5.55 10.11
CA LEU A 183 -20.69 4.39 9.83
C LEU A 183 -21.09 3.40 10.92
N ASP A 184 -22.09 2.57 10.60
CA ASP A 184 -22.31 1.30 11.27
C ASP A 184 -21.09 0.37 11.16
N VAL A 185 -20.06 0.78 10.42
CA VAL A 185 -18.73 0.19 10.46
C VAL A 185 -18.09 0.53 11.81
N SER A 186 -18.33 -0.34 12.79
CA SER A 186 -17.68 -0.24 14.09
C SER A 186 -16.16 -0.20 13.91
N ALA A 187 -15.45 0.62 14.69
CA ALA A 187 -13.97 0.63 14.69
C ALA A 187 -13.38 -0.78 14.90
N TRP A 188 -14.17 -1.66 15.53
CA TRP A 188 -13.90 -3.08 15.69
C TRP A 188 -13.90 -3.87 14.37
N GLU A 189 -14.82 -3.61 13.44
CA GLU A 189 -14.83 -4.25 12.12
C GLU A 189 -13.61 -3.86 11.29
N ILE A 190 -13.22 -2.58 11.32
CA ILE A 190 -11.99 -2.12 10.67
C ILE A 190 -10.78 -2.84 11.27
N ALA A 191 -10.69 -2.87 12.61
CA ALA A 191 -9.60 -3.56 13.30
C ALA A 191 -9.56 -5.06 12.97
N LYS A 192 -10.71 -5.73 12.95
CA LYS A 192 -10.84 -7.15 12.58
C LYS A 192 -10.36 -7.40 11.15
N ASN A 193 -10.83 -6.60 10.19
CA ASN A 193 -10.44 -6.72 8.79
C ASN A 193 -8.94 -6.49 8.60
N VAL A 194 -8.38 -5.45 9.23
CA VAL A 194 -6.93 -5.19 9.19
C VAL A 194 -6.16 -6.35 9.80
N LEU A 195 -6.60 -6.88 10.94
CA LEU A 195 -5.93 -8.02 11.58
C LEU A 195 -5.95 -9.27 10.70
N ILE A 196 -7.06 -9.53 10.00
CA ILE A 196 -7.17 -10.67 9.08
C ILE A 196 -6.30 -10.45 7.84
N PHE A 197 -6.47 -9.33 7.14
CA PHE A 197 -5.86 -9.09 5.83
C PHE A 197 -4.38 -8.68 5.92
N LEU A 198 -3.96 -8.03 7.00
CA LEU A 198 -2.56 -7.65 7.21
C LEU A 198 -1.87 -8.54 8.24
N GLY A 199 -2.55 -8.86 9.35
CA GLY A 199 -1.96 -9.63 10.44
C GLY A 199 -1.64 -11.08 10.07
N ILE A 200 -2.54 -11.80 9.38
CA ILE A 200 -2.28 -13.18 8.94
C ILE A 200 -1.09 -13.24 7.98
N PRO A 201 -1.03 -12.44 6.88
CA PRO A 201 0.15 -12.41 6.02
C PRO A 201 1.44 -12.00 6.73
N LEU A 202 1.37 -11.10 7.72
CA LEU A 202 2.54 -10.68 8.49
C LEU A 202 3.12 -11.83 9.32
N VAL A 203 2.27 -12.54 10.06
CA VAL A 203 2.69 -13.71 10.86
C VAL A 203 3.20 -14.82 9.94
N ALA A 204 2.50 -15.09 8.84
CA ALA A 204 2.92 -16.08 7.86
C ALA A 204 4.27 -15.73 7.22
N GLY A 205 4.48 -14.46 6.85
CA GLY A 205 5.75 -13.96 6.32
C GLY A 205 6.90 -14.10 7.32
N TYR A 206 6.68 -13.65 8.56
CA TYR A 206 7.65 -13.78 9.66
C TYR A 206 8.04 -15.24 9.93
N LEU A 207 7.05 -16.14 10.07
CA LEU A 207 7.30 -17.56 10.33
C LEU A 207 8.01 -18.22 9.15
N THR A 208 7.59 -17.91 7.92
CA THR A 208 8.23 -18.44 6.70
C THR A 208 9.71 -18.06 6.66
N ARG A 209 10.03 -16.79 6.94
CA ARG A 209 11.41 -16.33 6.96
C ARG A 209 12.22 -16.99 8.07
N LYS A 210 11.71 -16.94 9.30
CA LYS A 210 12.40 -17.49 10.48
C LYS A 210 12.68 -18.99 10.34
N LEU A 211 11.70 -19.76 9.89
CA LEU A 211 11.84 -21.21 9.69
C LEU A 211 12.69 -21.52 8.47
N GLY A 212 12.53 -20.77 7.37
CA GLY A 212 13.31 -20.94 6.14
C GLY A 212 14.80 -20.67 6.33
N GLU A 213 15.14 -19.54 6.97
CA GLU A 213 16.52 -19.18 7.29
C GLU A 213 17.14 -20.18 8.29
N LYS A 214 16.38 -20.65 9.29
CA LYS A 214 16.85 -21.67 10.24
C LYS A 214 17.11 -23.03 9.57
N ALA A 215 16.27 -23.43 8.62
CA ALA A 215 16.36 -24.76 8.00
C ALA A 215 17.38 -24.85 6.86
N LYS A 216 17.52 -23.80 6.04
CA LYS A 216 18.32 -23.83 4.81
C LYS A 216 19.34 -22.69 4.69
N GLY A 217 19.43 -21.83 5.69
CA GLY A 217 20.33 -20.68 5.69
C GLY A 217 19.77 -19.48 4.92
N ARG A 218 20.32 -18.30 5.24
CA ARG A 218 19.90 -17.01 4.67
C ARG A 218 20.11 -16.91 3.17
N GLN A 219 21.24 -17.41 2.68
CA GLN A 219 21.59 -17.33 1.27
C GLN A 219 20.58 -18.08 0.39
N TRP A 220 20.17 -19.29 0.79
CA TRP A 220 19.12 -20.01 0.08
C TRP A 220 17.79 -19.26 0.10
N TYR A 221 17.43 -18.66 1.24
CA TYR A 221 16.20 -17.91 1.37
C TYR A 221 16.17 -16.71 0.40
N GLU A 222 17.23 -15.91 0.39
CA GLU A 222 17.31 -14.70 -0.42
C GLU A 222 17.53 -14.98 -1.92
N ASP A 223 18.37 -15.96 -2.28
CA ASP A 223 18.73 -16.21 -3.68
C ASP A 223 17.79 -17.18 -4.41
N GLN A 224 17.07 -18.04 -3.69
CA GLN A 224 16.27 -19.11 -4.31
C GLN A 224 14.79 -19.04 -3.95
N PHE A 225 14.45 -18.75 -2.69
CA PHE A 225 13.05 -18.74 -2.25
C PHE A 225 12.35 -17.42 -2.58
N LEU A 226 12.94 -16.27 -2.22
CA LEU A 226 12.37 -14.95 -2.47
C LEU A 226 12.09 -14.66 -3.96
N PRO A 227 12.97 -15.02 -4.92
CA PRO A 227 12.71 -14.80 -6.34
C PRO A 227 11.55 -15.65 -6.88
N LYS A 228 11.28 -16.82 -6.28
CA LYS A 228 10.17 -17.70 -6.69
C LYS A 228 8.82 -17.22 -6.20
N ILE A 229 8.74 -16.70 -4.97
CA ILE A 229 7.49 -16.19 -4.40
C ILE A 229 7.18 -14.76 -4.86
N GLY A 230 8.20 -13.99 -5.26
CA GLY A 230 8.06 -12.58 -5.66
C GLY A 230 6.95 -12.33 -6.70
N PRO A 231 6.93 -13.05 -7.84
CA PRO A 231 5.90 -12.88 -8.88
C PRO A 231 4.48 -13.21 -8.42
N VAL A 232 4.33 -14.09 -7.42
CA VAL A 232 3.02 -14.45 -6.86
C VAL A 232 2.31 -13.24 -6.28
N ALA A 233 3.06 -12.29 -5.71
CA ALA A 233 2.49 -11.05 -5.20
C ALA A 233 1.79 -10.27 -6.31
N LEU A 234 2.45 -10.16 -7.46
CA LEU A 234 1.93 -9.45 -8.61
C LEU A 234 0.75 -10.18 -9.26
N TYR A 235 0.80 -11.51 -9.38
CA TYR A 235 -0.35 -12.27 -9.88
C TYR A 235 -1.57 -12.10 -8.98
N GLY A 236 -1.39 -12.13 -7.65
CA GLY A 236 -2.46 -11.85 -6.70
C GLY A 236 -3.04 -10.44 -6.85
N LEU A 237 -2.18 -9.43 -7.04
CA LEU A 237 -2.60 -8.05 -7.29
C LEU A 237 -3.43 -7.93 -8.57
N LEU A 238 -2.93 -8.42 -9.70
CA LEU A 238 -3.62 -8.35 -10.99
C LEU A 238 -4.93 -9.12 -10.96
N PHE A 239 -4.94 -10.30 -10.34
CA PHE A 239 -6.17 -11.07 -10.12
C PHE A 239 -7.20 -10.26 -9.32
N THR A 240 -6.79 -9.66 -8.20
CA THR A 240 -7.67 -8.84 -7.36
C THR A 240 -8.25 -7.65 -8.14
N ILE A 241 -7.44 -7.00 -8.97
CA ILE A 241 -7.88 -5.89 -9.84
C ILE A 241 -8.95 -6.38 -10.82
N VAL A 242 -8.73 -7.50 -11.51
CA VAL A 242 -9.73 -8.06 -12.45
C VAL A 242 -11.06 -8.32 -11.74
N ILE A 243 -11.03 -8.97 -10.57
CA ILE A 243 -12.24 -9.28 -9.81
C ILE A 243 -12.94 -8.01 -9.32
N LEU A 244 -12.19 -7.02 -8.81
CA LEU A 244 -12.74 -5.76 -8.33
C LEU A 244 -13.44 -4.99 -9.44
N PHE A 245 -12.82 -4.89 -10.62
CA PHE A 245 -13.42 -4.20 -11.77
C PHE A 245 -14.57 -4.99 -12.42
N ALA A 246 -14.56 -6.32 -12.30
CA ALA A 246 -15.69 -7.14 -12.71
C ALA A 246 -16.92 -6.96 -11.80
N LEU A 247 -16.70 -6.79 -10.49
CA LEU A 247 -17.76 -6.51 -9.51
C LEU A 247 -18.26 -5.07 -9.57
N GLN A 248 -17.35 -4.10 -9.68
CA GLN A 248 -17.65 -2.67 -9.62
C GLN A 248 -17.88 -2.02 -10.99
N GLY A 249 -17.97 -2.81 -12.06
CA GLY A 249 -18.02 -2.30 -13.42
C GLY A 249 -19.19 -1.35 -13.68
N ASP A 250 -20.36 -1.62 -13.12
CA ASP A 250 -21.54 -0.76 -13.27
C ASP A 250 -21.37 0.57 -12.54
N ALA A 251 -20.84 0.57 -11.31
CA ALA A 251 -20.59 1.80 -10.55
C ALA A 251 -19.56 2.71 -11.24
N ILE A 252 -18.50 2.12 -11.80
CA ILE A 252 -17.42 2.85 -12.49
C ILE A 252 -17.91 3.42 -13.83
N THR A 253 -18.70 2.67 -14.59
CA THR A 253 -19.17 3.09 -15.91
C THR A 253 -20.33 4.08 -15.85
N SER A 254 -21.15 4.02 -14.80
CA SER A 254 -22.27 4.96 -14.58
C SER A 254 -21.80 6.31 -14.01
N ASN A 255 -20.75 6.33 -13.19
CA ASN A 255 -20.25 7.54 -12.54
C ASN A 255 -18.75 7.81 -12.81
N PRO A 256 -18.35 8.05 -14.08
CA PRO A 256 -16.95 8.25 -14.45
C PRO A 256 -16.35 9.53 -13.83
N LEU A 257 -17.17 10.54 -13.55
CA LEU A 257 -16.71 11.78 -12.92
C LEU A 257 -16.23 11.55 -11.48
N ASP A 258 -16.84 10.62 -10.74
CA ASP A 258 -16.45 10.32 -9.37
C ASP A 258 -15.06 9.69 -9.32
N VAL A 259 -14.72 8.84 -10.30
CA VAL A 259 -13.37 8.27 -10.45
C VAL A 259 -12.33 9.37 -10.61
N VAL A 260 -12.60 10.37 -11.45
CA VAL A 260 -11.69 11.52 -11.66
C VAL A 260 -11.58 12.37 -10.39
N ARG A 261 -12.70 12.61 -9.70
CA ARG A 261 -12.73 13.35 -8.43
C ARG A 261 -11.94 12.65 -7.32
N ILE A 262 -11.88 11.32 -7.31
CA ILE A 262 -11.05 10.55 -6.36
C ILE A 262 -9.57 10.55 -6.78
N ALA A 263 -9.28 10.50 -8.08
CA ALA A 263 -7.91 10.51 -8.58
C ALA A 263 -7.16 11.82 -8.26
N LEU A 264 -7.87 12.95 -8.32
CA LEU A 264 -7.28 14.27 -8.10
C LEU A 264 -6.63 14.46 -6.70
N PRO A 265 -7.32 14.23 -5.56
CA PRO A 265 -6.70 14.33 -4.25
C PRO A 265 -5.57 13.32 -4.04
N LEU A 266 -5.64 12.12 -4.63
CA LEU A 266 -4.53 11.16 -4.59
C LEU A 266 -3.28 11.70 -5.30
N LEU A 267 -3.43 12.26 -6.50
CA LEU A 267 -2.31 12.88 -7.23
C LEU A 267 -1.69 14.04 -6.44
N VAL A 268 -2.52 14.91 -5.87
CA VAL A 268 -2.07 16.02 -5.03
C VAL A 268 -1.35 15.48 -3.79
N TYR A 269 -1.91 14.49 -3.12
CA TYR A 269 -1.32 13.85 -1.95
C TYR A 269 0.08 13.31 -2.26
N PHE A 270 0.22 12.47 -3.29
CA PHE A 270 1.51 11.88 -3.65
C PHE A 270 2.53 12.94 -4.06
N ALA A 271 2.12 13.95 -4.85
CA ALA A 271 3.02 15.02 -5.27
C ALA A 271 3.52 15.85 -4.08
N VAL A 272 2.61 16.24 -3.18
CA VAL A 272 2.94 17.06 -2.00
C VAL A 272 3.76 16.26 -1.00
N MET A 273 3.37 15.02 -0.69
CA MET A 273 4.11 14.16 0.24
C MET A 273 5.51 13.89 -0.29
N TRP A 274 5.64 13.50 -1.56
CA TRP A 274 6.95 13.19 -2.15
C TRP A 274 7.86 14.43 -2.20
N ALA A 275 7.37 15.55 -2.74
CA ALA A 275 8.18 16.76 -2.86
C ALA A 275 8.51 17.36 -1.48
N GLY A 276 7.54 17.40 -0.57
CA GLY A 276 7.70 17.95 0.77
C GLY A 276 8.66 17.13 1.64
N SER A 277 8.55 15.80 1.60
CA SER A 277 9.46 14.91 2.33
C SER A 277 10.88 14.91 1.76
N PHE A 278 11.03 15.00 0.43
CA PHE A 278 12.34 15.15 -0.20
C PHE A 278 13.01 16.48 0.20
N ALA A 279 12.25 17.58 0.14
CA ALA A 279 12.72 18.90 0.58
C ALA A 279 13.09 18.92 2.07
N LEU A 280 12.26 18.29 2.92
CA LEU A 280 12.54 18.14 4.35
C LEU A 280 13.83 17.36 4.58
N GLY A 281 14.02 16.23 3.89
CA GLY A 281 15.23 15.41 3.98
C GLY A 281 16.48 16.21 3.66
N LYS A 282 16.44 17.00 2.59
CA LYS A 282 17.53 17.92 2.23
C LYS A 282 17.75 19.00 3.29
N ALA A 283 16.68 19.58 3.85
CA ALA A 283 16.76 20.64 4.84
C ALA A 283 17.36 20.19 6.19
N ILE A 284 17.09 18.95 6.61
CA ILE A 284 17.65 18.37 7.85
C ILE A 284 19.05 17.75 7.67
N GLY A 285 19.63 17.89 6.47
CA GLY A 285 20.98 17.50 6.14
C GLY A 285 21.16 16.02 5.79
N LEU A 286 20.10 15.34 5.32
CA LEU A 286 20.25 14.00 4.74
C LEU A 286 20.94 14.10 3.37
N ASN A 287 21.72 13.07 3.02
CA ASN A 287 22.25 12.94 1.67
C ASN A 287 21.11 12.65 0.67
N TYR A 288 21.43 12.67 -0.63
CA TYR A 288 20.46 12.41 -1.69
C TYR A 288 19.79 11.04 -1.51
N GLU A 289 20.58 9.99 -1.31
CA GLU A 289 20.10 8.61 -1.23
C GLU A 289 19.04 8.46 -0.11
N ARG A 290 19.30 9.02 1.07
CA ARG A 290 18.35 8.99 2.19
C ARG A 290 17.16 9.92 2.01
N SER A 291 17.34 11.07 1.37
CA SER A 291 16.22 11.98 1.07
C SER A 291 15.26 11.35 0.06
N ALA A 292 15.80 10.70 -0.98
CA ALA A 292 15.03 9.91 -1.94
C ALA A 292 14.28 8.77 -1.23
N THR A 293 14.97 8.00 -0.39
CA THR A 293 14.34 6.94 0.43
C THR A 293 13.24 7.45 1.32
N LEU A 294 13.47 8.55 2.05
CA LEU A 294 12.45 9.18 2.87
C LEU A 294 11.23 9.56 2.03
N SER A 295 11.44 10.11 0.84
CA SER A 295 10.34 10.57 -0.02
C SER A 295 9.47 9.47 -0.60
N PHE A 296 10.07 8.37 -1.08
CA PHE A 296 9.31 7.23 -1.58
C PHE A 296 8.65 6.42 -0.47
N THR A 297 9.17 6.46 0.75
CA THR A 297 8.54 5.76 1.88
C THR A 297 7.46 6.60 2.56
N ALA A 298 7.51 7.93 2.44
CA ALA A 298 6.53 8.87 3.00
C ALA A 298 5.35 9.22 2.07
N ALA A 299 5.53 9.15 0.75
CA ALA A 299 4.46 9.30 -0.23
C ALA A 299 3.75 7.95 -0.40
#